data_AF-A0A258KKE9-F1
#
_entry.id   AF-A0A258KKE9-F1
#
_cell.length_a   1.000
_cell.length_b   1.000
_cell.length_c   1.000
_cell.angle_alpha   90.00
_cell.angle_beta   90.00
_cell.angle_gamma   90.00
#
_symmetry.space_group_name_H-M   'P 1'
#
loop_
_entity.id
_entity.type
_entity.pdbx_description
1 polymer ?
#
loop_
_entity_poly.entity_id
_entity_poly.type
_entity_poly.pdbx_seq_one_letter_code
_entity_poly.pdbx_strand_id
1 'polypeptide(L)' 'MNSRFAKFAIGQVVKHRIFPFRGVVFDVDPVFANTDEWWESIPEDIRPIKDQPFYHLLAENDENTYVAYVSEQNLLAD' A
#
# COMPACT_ATOMS: atom_id res chain seq x y z
N MET A 1 15.07 -11.19 15.51
CA MET A 1 14.51 -10.15 14.62
C MET A 1 13.71 -10.87 13.55
N ASN A 2 12.39 -10.68 13.47
CA ASN A 2 11.62 -11.14 12.32
C ASN A 2 11.97 -10.20 11.16
N SER A 3 12.95 -10.57 10.34
CA SER A 3 13.23 -9.85 9.09
C SER A 3 12.08 -10.09 8.14
N ARG A 4 11.21 -9.08 7.96
CA ARG A 4 10.22 -9.10 6.89
C ARG A 4 10.87 -8.56 5.62
N PHE A 5 10.78 -9.34 4.56
CA PHE A 5 11.18 -8.90 3.23
C PHE A 5 10.00 -8.18 2.58
N ALA A 6 10.18 -6.90 2.28
CA ALA A 6 9.29 -6.16 1.40
C ALA A 6 9.33 -6.78 0.00
N LYS A 7 8.17 -7.13 -0.57
CA LYS A 7 8.06 -7.70 -1.92
C LYS A 7 8.34 -6.68 -3.02
N PHE A 8 8.12 -5.39 -2.75
CA PHE A 8 8.26 -4.33 -3.73
C PHE A 8 9.37 -3.36 -3.32
N ALA A 9 10.17 -2.91 -4.28
CA ALA A 9 11.26 -1.99 -4.04
C ALA A 9 10.84 -0.53 -4.31
N ILE A 10 11.53 0.43 -3.69
CA ILE A 10 11.41 1.85 -4.04
C ILE A 10 11.75 2.03 -5.53
N GLY A 11 10.93 2.78 -6.25
CA GLY A 11 10.97 2.99 -7.69
C GLY A 11 10.22 1.93 -8.51
N GLN A 12 9.75 0.84 -7.90
CA GLN A 12 8.98 -0.18 -8.59
C GLN A 12 7.56 0.32 -8.92
N VAL A 13 7.10 0.05 -10.14
CA VAL A 13 5.71 0.27 -10.54
C VAL A 13 4.86 -0.90 -10.05
N VAL A 14 3.76 -0.57 -9.40
CA VAL A 14 2.78 -1.52 -8.86
C VAL A 14 1.38 -1.11 -9.27
N LYS A 15 0.44 -2.05 -9.18
CA LYS A 15 -0.99 -1.80 -9.32
C LYS A 15 -1.75 -2.36 -8.14
N HIS A 16 -2.88 -1.75 -7.84
CA HIS A 16 -3.76 -2.26 -6.81
C HIS A 16 -4.57 -3.46 -7.32
N ARG A 17 -4.76 -4.48 -6.47
CA ARG A 17 -5.44 -5.74 -6.82
C ARG A 17 -6.93 -5.53 -7.15
N ILE A 18 -7.59 -4.63 -6.40
CA ILE A 18 -9.04 -4.40 -6.46
C ILE A 18 -9.37 -3.09 -7.19
N PHE A 19 -8.87 -1.95 -6.69
CA PHE A 19 -9.11 -0.64 -7.30
C PHE A 19 -8.26 -0.40 -8.56
N PRO A 20 -8.78 0.30 -9.58
CA PRO A 20 -8.10 0.53 -10.85
C PRO A 20 -7.14 1.73 -10.74
N PHE A 21 -6.03 1.55 -10.02
CA PHE A 21 -4.94 2.53 -10.00
C PHE A 21 -3.58 1.85 -10.09
N ARG A 22 -2.61 2.60 -10.59
CA ARG A 22 -1.19 2.24 -10.64
C ARG A 22 -0.39 3.25 -9.84
N GLY A 23 0.80 2.88 -9.40
CA GLY A 23 1.67 3.82 -8.72
C GLY A 23 3.11 3.36 -8.63
N VAL A 24 3.98 4.30 -8.30
CA VAL A 24 5.40 4.05 -8.07
C VAL A 24 5.66 4.09 -6.57
N VAL A 25 6.30 3.06 -6.04
CA VAL A 25 6.71 3.01 -4.62
C VAL A 25 7.78 4.08 -4.37
N PHE A 26 7.57 4.96 -3.40
CA PHE A 26 8.59 5.92 -2.98
C PHE A 26 9.04 5.73 -1.52
N ASP A 27 8.27 5.02 -0.69
CA ASP A 27 8.63 4.69 0.69
C ASP A 27 7.95 3.39 1.15
N VAL A 28 8.46 2.79 2.24
CA VAL A 28 7.94 1.55 2.83
C VAL A 28 8.06 1.55 4.35
N ASP A 29 6.93 1.31 5.01
CA ASP A 29 6.89 1.01 6.44
C ASP A 29 6.95 -0.50 6.67
N PRO A 30 7.73 -1.00 7.65
CA PRO A 30 7.83 -2.43 7.94
C PRO A 30 6.53 -3.06 8.47
N VAL A 31 5.66 -2.23 9.04
CA VAL A 31 4.31 -2.53 9.56
C VAL A 31 3.41 -1.31 9.36
N PHE A 32 2.11 -1.46 9.59
CA PHE A 32 1.19 -0.33 9.61
C PHE A 32 1.67 0.80 10.53
N ALA A 33 1.80 2.01 9.99
CA ALA A 33 2.32 3.19 10.68
C ALA A 33 1.46 4.45 10.48
N ASN A 34 0.17 4.28 10.19
CA ASN A 34 -0.80 5.37 10.07
C ASN A 34 -1.71 5.42 11.33
N THR A 35 -2.66 6.35 11.36
CA THR A 35 -3.52 6.55 12.55
C THR A 35 -4.58 5.45 12.69
N ASP A 36 -5.01 5.20 13.92
CA ASP A 36 -6.06 4.22 14.17
C ASP A 36 -7.41 4.67 13.61
N GLU A 37 -7.69 5.97 13.52
CA GLU A 37 -8.90 6.49 12.90
C GLU A 37 -8.95 6.16 11.40
N TRP A 38 -7.82 6.27 10.70
CA TRP A 38 -7.73 5.84 9.31
C TRP A 38 -8.02 4.35 9.19
N TRP A 39 -7.45 3.55 10.09
CA TRP A 39 -7.69 2.11 10.14
C TRP A 39 -9.16 1.75 10.34
N GLU A 40 -9.81 2.40 11.30
CA GLU A 40 -11.21 2.18 11.64
C GLU A 40 -12.15 2.62 10.52
N SER A 41 -11.77 3.64 9.73
CA SER A 41 -12.52 4.12 8.57
C SER A 41 -12.63 3.07 7.44
N ILE A 42 -11.74 2.09 7.41
CA ILE A 42 -11.77 1.02 6.41
C ILE A 42 -12.86 0.01 6.80
N PRO A 43 -13.74 -0.41 5.87
CA PRO A 43 -14.72 -1.46 6.12
C PRO A 43 -14.04 -2.75 6.58
N GLU A 44 -14.62 -3.42 7.59
CA GLU A 44 -14.02 -4.60 8.24
C GLU A 44 -13.61 -5.70 7.27
N ASP A 45 -14.43 -5.94 6.24
CA ASP A 45 -14.22 -7.00 5.25
C ASP A 45 -12.99 -6.79 4.37
N ILE A 46 -12.46 -5.57 4.31
CA ILE A 46 -11.30 -5.21 3.48
C ILE A 46 -10.15 -4.60 4.30
N ARG A 47 -10.26 -4.59 5.64
CA ARG A 47 -9.17 -4.13 6.51
C ARG A 47 -7.94 -4.99 6.27
N PRO A 48 -6.78 -4.39 5.97
CA PRO A 48 -5.57 -5.17 5.77
C PRO A 48 -5.11 -5.79 7.10
N ILE A 49 -4.09 -6.66 7.07
CA ILE A 49 -3.43 -7.11 8.30
C ILE A 49 -2.37 -6.07 8.67
N LYS A 50 -2.34 -5.54 9.91
CA LYS A 50 -1.35 -4.51 10.31
C LYS A 50 0.10 -5.03 10.28
N ASP A 51 0.28 -6.33 10.49
CA ASP A 51 1.56 -7.01 10.69
C ASP A 51 2.25 -7.41 9.36
N GLN A 52 2.31 -6.48 8.40
CA GLN A 52 2.93 -6.64 7.08
C GLN A 52 3.48 -5.29 6.58
N PRO A 53 4.36 -5.25 5.56
CA PRO A 53 4.81 -3.99 4.99
C PRO A 53 3.67 -3.16 4.38
N PHE A 54 3.73 -1.85 4.57
CA PHE A 54 2.85 -0.86 3.93
C PHE A 54 3.69 0.07 3.06
N TYR A 55 3.15 0.43 1.90
CA TYR A 55 3.86 1.18 0.88
C TYR A 55 3.22 2.53 0.67
N HIS A 56 4.07 3.54 0.50
CA HIS A 56 3.65 4.85 0.03
C HIS A 56 3.90 4.93 -1.47
N LEU A 57 2.84 5.26 -2.22
CA LEU A 57 2.85 5.28 -3.68
C LEU A 57 2.52 6.67 -4.19
N LEU A 58 3.24 7.11 -5.22
CA LEU A 58 2.74 8.14 -6.13
C LEU A 58 1.82 7.41 -7.10
N ALA A 59 0.52 7.52 -6.89
CA ALA A 59 -0.51 6.79 -7.61
C ALA A 59 -1.25 7.68 -8.62
N GLU A 60 -1.71 7.06 -9.69
CA GLU A 60 -2.57 7.68 -10.70
C GLU A 60 -3.74 6.77 -11.05
N ASN A 61 -4.86 7.40 -11.39
CA ASN A 61 -6.00 6.77 -12.06
C ASN A 61 -6.36 7.60 -13.31
N ASP A 62 -7.46 7.28 -13.98
CA ASP A 62 -7.88 7.96 -15.21
C ASP A 62 -8.16 9.48 -15.04
N GLU A 63 -8.28 9.97 -13.81
CA GLU A 63 -8.69 11.34 -13.52
C GLU A 63 -7.59 12.19 -12.88
N ASN A 64 -6.82 11.64 -11.92
CA ASN A 64 -5.94 12.41 -11.04
C ASN A 64 -4.71 11.61 -10.57
N THR A 65 -3.72 12.33 -10.05
CA THR A 65 -2.55 11.79 -9.33
C THR A 65 -2.65 12.12 -7.84
N TYR A 66 -2.31 11.18 -6.96
CA TYR A 66 -2.39 11.33 -5.51
C TYR A 66 -1.39 10.44 -4.77
N VAL A 67 -1.18 10.68 -3.48
CA VAL A 67 -0.39 9.79 -2.62
C VAL A 67 -1.30 8.71 -2.04
N ALA A 68 -0.92 7.45 -2.20
CA ALA A 68 -1.65 6.31 -1.63
C ALA A 68 -0.83 5.60 -0.56
N TYR A 69 -1.49 5.16 0.51
CA TYR A 69 -0.92 4.30 1.55
C TYR A 69 -1.58 2.92 1.48
N VAL A 70 -0.81 1.88 1.11
CA VAL A 70 -1.37 0.59 0.69
C VAL A 70 -0.61 -0.58 1.31
N SER A 71 -1.34 -1.56 1.85
CA SER A 71 -0.77 -2.82 2.36
C SER A 71 -0.22 -3.72 1.26
N GLU A 72 0.87 -4.46 1.54
CA GLU A 72 1.49 -5.37 0.57
C GLU A 72 0.54 -6.37 -0.10
N GLN A 73 -0.40 -6.97 0.66
CA GLN A 73 -1.37 -7.95 0.15
C GLN A 73 -2.24 -7.43 -1.02
N ASN A 74 -2.42 -6.10 -1.07
CA ASN A 74 -3.27 -5.42 -2.03
C ASN A 74 -2.50 -4.92 -3.26
N LEU A 75 -1.19 -5.15 -3.33
CA LEU A 75 -0.35 -4.75 -4.46
C LEU A 75 0.02 -5.95 -5.33
N LEU A 76 0.16 -5.68 -6.63
CA LEU A 76 0.70 -6.57 -7.63
C LEU A 76 1.81 -5.84 -8.38
N ALA A 77 2.85 -6.57 -8.78
CA ALA A 77 3.82 -6.03 -9.74
C ALA A 77 3.10 -5.76 -11.06
N ASP A 78 3.51 -4.69 -11.73
CA ASP A 78 2.97 -4.32 -13.03
C ASP A 78 4.01 -4.45 -14.16
#